data_AF-A0AA43ETI1-F1
#
_entry.id   AF-A0AA43ETI1-F1
#
_cell.length_a   1.000
_cell.length_b   1.000
_cell.length_c   1.000
_cell.angle_alpha   90.00
_cell.angle_beta   90.00
_cell.angle_gamma   90.00
#
_symmetry.space_group_name_H-M   'P 1'
#
loop_
_entity.id
_entity.type
_entity.pdbx_description
1 polymer ?
#
loop_
_entity_poly.entity_id
_entity_poly.type
_entity_poly.pdbx_seq_one_letter_code
_entity_poly.pdbx_strand_id
1 'polypeptide(L)'
;MAIPLNLTDAFASERDLRNMIAARKVCFDHDPFYVKNGSNQIVQIGFQLNLYAAFQDPKHLPSGEDTELRDLIGDLRRLCRVFFQSLDLLKPCQYPEPPMHRIMYSPERRYRAEVSLQVPIFDRGHYGAKPDRSLEELLATAECLLRQLGARRGTWEDQRGTNAQPEDRCEDHARAAMGGL
;
A
#
# COMPACT_ATOMS: atom_id res chain seq x y z
N MET A 1 -17.09 4.83 -10.02
CA MET A 1 -17.15 3.34 -10.13
C MET A 1 -16.08 2.71 -9.23
N ALA A 2 -16.38 1.61 -8.54
CA ALA A 2 -15.42 0.91 -7.66
C ALA A 2 -14.52 -0.05 -8.45
N ILE A 3 -13.24 -0.14 -8.08
CA ILE A 3 -12.29 -1.08 -8.70
C ILE A 3 -12.66 -2.49 -8.24
N PRO A 4 -12.81 -3.48 -9.14
CA PRO A 4 -13.14 -4.85 -8.74
C PRO A 4 -11.99 -5.45 -7.90
N LEU A 5 -12.34 -6.05 -6.76
CA LEU A 5 -11.37 -6.66 -5.85
C LEU A 5 -11.30 -8.17 -6.07
N ASN A 6 -10.08 -8.67 -6.23
CA ASN A 6 -9.80 -10.10 -6.18
C ASN A 6 -9.35 -10.47 -4.76
N LEU A 7 -10.22 -11.18 -4.02
CA LEU A 7 -9.99 -11.55 -2.63
C LEU A 7 -9.51 -13.01 -2.44
N THR A 8 -9.31 -13.72 -3.55
CA THR A 8 -9.02 -15.16 -3.56
C THR A 8 -7.78 -15.48 -2.72
N ASP A 9 -7.95 -16.40 -1.77
CA ASP A 9 -6.92 -16.83 -0.81
C ASP A 9 -6.31 -15.70 0.05
N ALA A 10 -7.04 -14.59 0.22
CA ALA A 10 -6.64 -13.45 1.05
C ALA A 10 -7.70 -13.11 2.11
N PHE A 11 -8.94 -12.82 1.72
CA PHE A 11 -10.03 -12.47 2.64
C PHE A 11 -11.32 -13.16 2.22
N ALA A 12 -12.17 -13.51 3.20
CA ALA A 12 -13.46 -14.15 2.92
C ALA A 12 -14.47 -13.18 2.28
N SER A 13 -14.37 -11.88 2.57
CA SER A 13 -15.22 -10.84 2.00
C SER A 13 -14.54 -9.47 2.01
N GLU A 14 -15.06 -8.54 1.21
CA GLU A 14 -14.62 -7.13 1.23
C GLU A 14 -14.86 -6.50 2.61
N ARG A 15 -15.93 -6.91 3.31
CA ARG A 15 -16.22 -6.45 4.67
C ARG A 15 -15.11 -6.85 5.64
N ASP A 16 -14.60 -8.07 5.55
CA ASP A 16 -13.50 -8.54 6.42
C ASP A 16 -12.21 -7.79 6.16
N LEU A 17 -11.91 -7.49 4.89
CA LEU A 17 -10.79 -6.65 4.49
C LEU A 17 -10.90 -5.23 5.07
N ARG A 18 -12.08 -4.60 4.95
CA ARG A 18 -12.35 -3.27 5.53
C ARG A 18 -12.25 -3.28 7.05
N ASN A 19 -12.77 -4.32 7.71
CA ASN A 19 -12.68 -4.49 9.15
C ASN A 19 -11.22 -4.61 9.60
N MET A 20 -10.41 -5.40 8.89
CA MET A 20 -8.98 -5.53 9.16
C MET A 20 -8.28 -4.17 9.03
N ILE A 21 -8.52 -3.44 7.94
CA ILE A 21 -7.94 -2.11 7.71
C ILE A 21 -8.27 -1.15 8.86
N ALA A 22 -9.53 -1.12 9.30
CA ALA A 22 -9.96 -0.28 10.41
C ALA A 22 -9.35 -0.73 11.75
N ALA A 23 -9.37 -2.03 12.04
CA ALA A 23 -8.85 -2.59 13.29
C ALA A 23 -7.34 -2.37 13.44
N ARG A 24 -6.59 -2.49 12.34
CA ARG A 24 -5.13 -2.27 12.31
C ARG A 24 -4.73 -0.83 12.00
N LYS A 25 -5.69 0.08 11.84
CA LYS A 25 -5.48 1.50 11.51
C LYS A 25 -4.54 1.67 10.30
N VAL A 26 -4.82 0.93 9.22
CA VAL A 26 -3.90 0.83 8.09
C VAL A 26 -3.74 2.17 7.39
N CYS A 27 -2.49 2.58 7.24
CA CYS A 27 -2.09 3.78 6.53
C CYS A 27 -1.18 3.45 5.37
N PHE A 28 -1.01 4.39 4.46
CA PHE A 28 -0.05 4.26 3.37
C PHE A 28 0.59 5.60 2.99
N ASP A 29 1.77 5.51 2.41
CA ASP A 29 2.39 6.59 1.64
C ASP A 29 3.21 5.96 0.51
N HIS A 30 3.82 6.80 -0.31
CA HIS A 30 4.73 6.33 -1.33
C HIS A 30 5.84 7.32 -1.57
N ASP A 31 6.97 6.78 -2.03
CA ASP A 31 8.13 7.55 -2.42
C ASP A 31 8.56 7.13 -3.83
N PRO A 32 9.05 8.07 -4.66
CA PRO A 32 9.67 7.71 -5.93
C PRO A 32 10.93 6.85 -5.70
N PHE A 33 11.10 5.82 -6.52
CA PHE A 33 12.25 4.92 -6.45
C PHE A 33 13.25 5.26 -7.56
N TYR A 34 14.45 5.68 -7.17
CA TYR A 34 15.51 6.11 -8.08
C TYR A 34 16.69 5.13 -8.10
N VAL A 35 17.30 4.95 -9.26
CA VAL A 35 18.55 4.19 -9.43
C VAL A 35 19.53 4.97 -10.31
N LYS A 36 20.82 4.64 -10.21
CA LYS A 36 21.82 5.12 -11.16
C LYS A 36 21.86 4.20 -12.37
N ASN A 37 21.77 4.77 -13.57
CA ASN A 37 21.94 4.02 -14.82
C ASN A 37 23.43 3.81 -15.17
N GLY A 38 23.70 3.09 -16.25
CA GLY A 38 25.07 2.83 -16.74
C GLY A 38 25.85 4.08 -17.17
N SER A 39 25.19 5.22 -17.35
CA SER A 39 25.78 6.53 -17.62
C SER A 39 25.94 7.39 -16.36
N ASN A 40 25.79 6.79 -15.16
CA ASN A 40 25.87 7.44 -13.85
C ASN A 40 24.84 8.57 -13.64
N GLN A 41 23.74 8.56 -14.39
CA GLN A 41 22.61 9.47 -14.20
C GLN A 41 21.58 8.84 -13.25
N ILE A 42 20.97 9.66 -12.40
CA ILE A 42 19.87 9.23 -11.52
C ILE A 42 18.57 9.24 -12.33
N VAL A 43 17.92 8.09 -12.43
CA VAL A 43 16.65 7.91 -13.13
C VAL A 43 15.62 7.31 -12.19
N GLN A 44 14.38 7.80 -12.25
CA GLN A 44 13.26 7.19 -11.56
C GLN A 44 12.84 5.95 -12.34
N ILE A 45 12.66 4.83 -11.65
CA ILE A 45 12.25 3.55 -12.25
C ILE A 45 10.95 3.01 -11.67
N GLY A 46 10.37 3.69 -10.69
CA GLY A 46 9.18 3.24 -10.00
C GLY A 46 8.82 4.05 -8.78
N PHE A 47 8.03 3.42 -7.92
CA PHE A 47 7.61 3.92 -6.63
C PHE A 47 7.74 2.82 -5.58
N GLN A 48 7.97 3.21 -4.34
CA GLN A 48 7.85 2.34 -3.18
C GLN A 48 6.57 2.72 -2.45
N LEU A 49 5.57 1.85 -2.48
CA LEU A 49 4.36 1.99 -1.67
C LEU A 49 4.67 1.44 -0.27
N ASN A 50 4.58 2.28 0.76
CA ASN A 50 4.74 1.82 2.14
C ASN A 50 3.36 1.64 2.76
N LEU A 51 3.07 0.45 3.28
CA LEU A 51 1.88 0.16 4.06
C LEU A 51 2.24 0.09 5.54
N TYR A 52 1.41 0.65 6.40
CA TYR A 52 1.62 0.69 7.84
C TYR A 52 0.43 0.08 8.55
N ALA A 53 0.69 -0.77 9.54
CA ALA A 53 -0.33 -1.30 10.44
C ALA A 53 0.11 -1.06 11.89
N ALA A 54 -0.79 -0.50 12.70
CA ALA A 54 -0.51 -0.17 14.08
C ALA A 54 -0.78 -1.34 15.02
N PHE A 55 0.04 -1.44 16.06
CA PHE A 55 -0.28 -2.25 17.23
C PHE A 55 -1.51 -1.68 17.96
N GLN A 56 -2.26 -2.53 18.64
CA GLN A 56 -3.46 -2.13 19.39
C GLN A 56 -3.12 -1.21 20.55
N ASP A 57 -2.08 -1.54 21.32
CA ASP A 57 -1.55 -0.68 22.37
C ASP A 57 -0.48 0.28 21.80
N PRO A 58 -0.69 1.61 21.82
CA PRO A 58 0.30 2.57 21.36
C PRO A 58 1.63 2.54 22.13
N LYS A 59 1.63 2.01 23.36
CA LYS A 59 2.83 1.88 24.21
C LYS A 59 3.53 0.53 24.05
N HIS A 60 3.04 -0.32 23.15
CA HIS A 60 3.57 -1.65 22.95
C HIS A 60 5.03 -1.61 22.46
N LEU A 61 5.86 -2.49 23.01
CA LEU A 61 7.26 -2.65 22.65
C LEU A 61 7.46 -4.05 22.07
N PRO A 62 7.38 -4.21 20.73
CA PRO A 62 7.42 -5.52 20.10
C PRO A 62 8.76 -6.23 20.30
N SER A 63 8.67 -7.55 20.45
CA SER A 63 9.81 -8.47 20.59
C SER A 63 9.81 -9.51 19.46
N GLY A 64 10.88 -10.31 19.33
CA GLY A 64 10.99 -11.31 18.26
C GLY A 64 9.90 -12.40 18.26
N GLU A 65 9.33 -12.72 19.42
CA GLU A 65 8.32 -13.78 19.58
C GLU A 65 6.87 -13.25 19.59
N ASP A 66 6.72 -11.96 19.36
CA ASP A 66 5.45 -11.25 19.44
C ASP A 66 4.42 -11.78 18.43
N THR A 67 3.28 -12.23 18.94
CA THR A 67 2.18 -12.76 18.13
C THR A 67 1.48 -11.65 17.36
N GLU A 68 1.30 -10.46 17.96
CA GLU A 68 0.67 -9.34 17.29
C GLU A 68 1.53 -8.83 16.13
N LEU A 69 2.86 -8.80 16.30
CA LEU A 69 3.79 -8.49 15.22
C LEU A 69 3.60 -9.46 14.03
N ARG A 70 3.55 -10.77 14.29
CA ARG A 70 3.33 -11.78 13.25
C ARG A 70 1.98 -11.62 12.55
N ASP A 71 0.94 -11.31 13.32
CA ASP A 71 -0.40 -11.09 12.77
C ASP A 71 -0.47 -9.83 11.91
N LEU A 72 0.13 -8.72 12.35
CA LEU A 72 0.22 -7.47 11.59
C LEU A 72 0.96 -7.66 10.27
N ILE A 73 2.08 -8.38 10.29
CA ILE A 73 2.80 -8.75 9.08
C ILE A 73 1.88 -9.57 8.17
N GLY A 74 1.26 -10.64 8.69
CA GLY A 74 0.33 -11.49 7.94
C GLY A 74 -0.83 -10.71 7.30
N ASP A 75 -1.43 -9.79 8.05
CA ASP A 75 -2.49 -8.88 7.60
C ASP A 75 -2.03 -8.00 6.43
N LEU A 76 -0.86 -7.35 6.57
CA LEU A 76 -0.29 -6.53 5.49
C LEU A 76 0.07 -7.36 4.26
N ARG A 77 0.59 -8.57 4.43
CA ARG A 77 0.89 -9.49 3.32
C ARG A 77 -0.38 -9.88 2.56
N ARG A 78 -1.48 -10.16 3.27
CA ARG A 78 -2.78 -10.45 2.64
C ARG A 78 -3.32 -9.24 1.90
N LEU A 79 -3.20 -8.03 2.45
CA LEU A 79 -3.59 -6.79 1.77
C LEU A 79 -2.79 -6.58 0.48
N CYS A 80 -1.45 -6.75 0.53
CA CYS A 80 -0.61 -6.70 -0.66
C CYS A 80 -1.07 -7.72 -1.72
N ARG A 81 -1.42 -8.93 -1.30
CA ARG A 81 -1.89 -9.97 -2.23
C ARG A 81 -3.14 -9.53 -2.99
N VAL A 82 -4.15 -9.01 -2.29
CA VAL A 82 -5.38 -8.46 -2.91
C VAL A 82 -5.02 -7.38 -3.92
N PHE A 83 -4.15 -6.46 -3.52
CA PHE A 83 -3.73 -5.35 -4.35
C PHE A 83 -3.05 -5.80 -5.66
N PHE A 84 -2.09 -6.73 -5.56
CA PHE A 84 -1.42 -7.30 -6.74
C PHE A 84 -2.37 -8.10 -7.64
N GLN A 85 -3.28 -8.88 -7.04
CA GLN A 85 -4.26 -9.68 -7.78
C GLN A 85 -5.33 -8.83 -8.47
N SER A 86 -5.66 -7.66 -7.93
CA SER A 86 -6.75 -6.80 -8.44
C SER A 86 -6.29 -5.84 -9.53
N LEU A 87 -5.03 -5.40 -9.50
CA LEU A 87 -4.50 -4.37 -10.41
C LEU A 87 -3.63 -4.94 -11.55
N ASP A 88 -3.58 -6.28 -11.69
CA ASP A 88 -2.65 -7.02 -12.56
C ASP A 88 -1.23 -6.41 -12.56
N LEU A 89 -0.83 -5.96 -11.37
CA LEU A 89 0.45 -5.36 -11.12
C LEU A 89 1.49 -6.46 -11.28
N LEU A 90 2.10 -6.50 -12.47
CA LEU A 90 3.28 -7.28 -12.85
C LEU A 90 3.78 -8.15 -11.70
N LYS A 91 3.39 -9.44 -11.75
CA LYS A 91 3.82 -10.51 -10.84
C LYS A 91 5.16 -10.13 -10.20
N PRO A 92 5.17 -9.68 -8.93
CA PRO A 92 6.43 -9.45 -8.26
C PRO A 92 7.19 -10.77 -8.40
N CYS A 93 8.46 -10.65 -8.81
CA CYS A 93 9.40 -11.74 -9.11
C CYS A 93 8.93 -13.07 -8.54
N GLN A 94 8.89 -14.14 -9.34
CA GLN A 94 8.32 -15.48 -9.09
C GLN A 94 8.41 -16.09 -7.67
N TYR A 95 9.12 -15.47 -6.74
CA TYR A 95 8.94 -15.55 -5.29
C TYR A 95 8.94 -14.15 -4.64
N PRO A 96 7.80 -13.64 -4.14
CA PRO A 96 7.75 -12.38 -3.42
C PRO A 96 7.39 -12.69 -1.96
N GLU A 97 8.36 -13.11 -1.14
CA GLU A 97 8.21 -12.71 0.26
C GLU A 97 8.21 -11.18 0.24
N PRO A 98 7.13 -10.52 0.69
CA PRO A 98 7.08 -9.08 0.56
C PRO A 98 8.26 -8.48 1.33
N PRO A 99 8.91 -7.46 0.76
CA PRO A 99 10.20 -6.97 1.22
C PRO A 99 10.15 -6.57 2.69
N MET A 100 11.26 -6.81 3.40
CA MET A 100 11.58 -6.33 4.74
C MET A 100 10.45 -5.58 5.46
N HIS A 101 9.77 -6.26 6.38
CA HIS A 101 8.96 -5.56 7.36
C HIS A 101 9.89 -4.84 8.35
N ARG A 102 9.50 -3.67 8.80
CA ARG A 102 10.24 -2.91 9.83
C ARG A 102 9.27 -2.42 10.87
N ILE A 103 9.70 -2.44 12.13
CA ILE A 103 8.99 -1.72 13.19
C ILE A 103 9.43 -0.25 13.11
N MET A 104 8.47 0.65 13.02
CA MET A 104 8.71 2.08 12.90
C MET A 104 8.03 2.84 14.04
N TYR A 105 8.66 3.94 14.43
CA TYR A 105 8.13 4.91 15.38
C TYR A 105 8.27 6.30 14.75
N SER A 106 7.15 6.91 14.37
CA SER A 106 7.13 8.21 13.70
C SER A 106 6.57 9.29 14.63
N PRO A 107 7.20 10.49 14.72
CA PRO A 107 6.67 11.61 15.50
C PRO A 107 5.26 12.02 15.06
N GLU A 108 5.00 12.03 13.75
CA GLU A 108 3.72 12.38 13.13
C GLU A 108 2.60 11.43 13.58
N ARG A 109 2.97 10.21 13.98
CA ARG A 109 2.09 9.16 14.48
C ARG A 109 2.25 8.92 15.98
N ARG A 110 2.77 9.94 16.68
CA ARG A 110 2.92 9.99 18.14
C ARG A 110 3.77 8.86 18.71
N TYR A 111 4.78 8.41 17.94
CA TYR A 111 5.71 7.35 18.32
C TYR A 111 5.03 6.04 18.76
N ARG A 112 3.83 5.73 18.23
CA ARG A 112 3.28 4.38 18.38
C ARG A 112 4.08 3.39 17.55
N ALA A 113 4.20 2.16 18.03
CA ALA A 113 4.78 1.08 17.23
C ALA A 113 3.87 0.79 16.03
N GLU A 114 4.47 0.75 14.84
CA GLU A 114 3.80 0.31 13.61
C GLU A 114 4.69 -0.66 12.85
N VAL A 115 4.07 -1.66 12.23
CA VAL A 115 4.72 -2.49 11.22
C VAL A 115 4.59 -1.78 9.88
N SER A 116 5.73 -1.50 9.24
CA SER A 116 5.80 -1.02 7.87
C SER A 116 6.15 -2.17 6.93
N LEU A 117 5.42 -2.28 5.83
CA LEU A 117 5.70 -3.17 4.72
C LEU A 117 5.96 -2.33 3.46
N GLN A 118 7.16 -2.45 2.91
CA GLN A 118 7.60 -1.66 1.76
C GLN A 118 7.41 -2.47 0.48
N VAL A 119 6.60 -1.95 -0.44
CA VAL A 119 6.18 -2.64 -1.65
C VAL A 119 6.72 -1.88 -2.87
N PRO A 120 7.77 -2.40 -3.53
CA PRO A 120 8.27 -1.80 -4.74
C PRO A 120 7.31 -2.04 -5.91
N ILE A 121 6.99 -0.98 -6.63
CA ILE A 121 6.17 -0.98 -7.84
C ILE A 121 7.05 -0.45 -8.98
N PHE A 122 7.35 -1.32 -9.94
CA PHE A 122 8.21 -1.01 -11.09
C PHE A 122 7.50 -1.32 -12.40
N ASP A 123 7.74 -0.50 -13.42
CA ASP A 123 7.40 -0.84 -14.79
C ASP A 123 8.52 -1.70 -15.39
N ARG A 124 8.30 -3.02 -15.47
CA ARG A 124 9.27 -3.96 -16.06
C ARG A 124 9.41 -3.82 -17.58
N GLY A 125 8.38 -3.32 -18.26
CA GLY A 125 8.42 -3.11 -19.72
C GLY A 125 9.37 -1.99 -20.13
N HIS A 126 9.63 -1.06 -19.20
CA HIS A 126 10.40 0.16 -19.44
C HIS A 126 11.55 0.36 -18.45
N TYR A 127 12.12 -0.73 -17.91
CA TYR A 127 13.25 -0.65 -16.97
C TYR A 127 14.43 0.14 -17.55
N GLY A 128 14.74 1.30 -16.95
CA GLY A 128 15.79 2.21 -17.39
C GLY A 128 15.35 3.33 -18.34
N ALA A 129 14.09 3.34 -18.78
CA ALA A 129 13.44 4.49 -19.41
C ALA A 129 12.76 5.38 -18.35
N LYS A 130 12.43 6.63 -18.71
CA LYS A 130 11.63 7.48 -17.81
C LYS A 130 10.27 6.81 -17.54
N PRO A 131 9.70 6.95 -16.33
CA PRO A 131 8.35 6.51 -16.06
C PRO A 131 7.41 7.10 -17.11
N ASP A 132 6.65 6.25 -17.80
CA ASP A 132 5.56 6.72 -18.65
C ASP A 132 4.32 7.01 -17.78
N ARG A 133 3.34 7.70 -18.35
CA ARG A 133 2.06 8.04 -17.69
C ARG A 133 1.36 6.83 -17.08
N SER A 134 1.58 5.64 -17.64
CA SER A 134 1.06 4.37 -17.14
C SER A 134 1.45 4.08 -15.68
N LEU A 135 2.67 4.43 -15.26
CA LEU A 135 3.15 4.14 -13.90
C LEU A 135 2.55 5.11 -12.87
N GLU A 136 2.36 6.37 -13.26
CA GLU A 136 1.64 7.35 -12.44
C GLU A 136 0.16 6.99 -12.30
N GLU A 137 -0.48 6.56 -13.39
CA GLU A 137 -1.87 6.08 -13.39
C GLU A 137 -2.04 4.83 -12.52
N LEU A 138 -1.07 3.93 -12.55
CA LEU A 138 -1.05 2.74 -11.73
C LEU A 138 -0.95 3.07 -10.24
N LEU A 139 -0.07 4.02 -9.88
CA LEU A 139 0.03 4.52 -8.52
C LEU A 139 -1.25 5.24 -8.08
N ALA A 140 -1.85 6.05 -8.94
CA ALA A 140 -3.11 6.72 -8.64
C ALA A 140 -4.25 5.71 -8.42
N THR A 141 -4.33 4.68 -9.27
CA THR A 141 -5.28 3.57 -9.12
C THR A 141 -5.05 2.84 -7.80
N ALA A 142 -3.80 2.61 -7.45
CA ALA A 142 -3.40 1.97 -6.22
C ALA A 142 -3.86 2.73 -4.97
N GLU A 143 -3.56 4.03 -4.92
CA GLU A 143 -4.02 4.91 -3.85
C GLU A 143 -5.54 4.89 -3.74
N CYS A 144 -6.23 4.92 -4.88
CA CYS A 144 -7.68 4.91 -4.93
C CYS A 144 -8.28 3.64 -4.38
N LEU A 145 -7.72 2.47 -4.70
CA LEU A 145 -8.15 1.19 -4.13
C LEU A 145 -7.98 1.21 -2.60
N LEU A 146 -6.82 1.63 -2.10
CA LEU A 146 -6.56 1.69 -0.65
C LEU A 146 -7.51 2.65 0.08
N ARG A 147 -7.74 3.85 -0.48
CA ARG A 147 -8.71 4.82 0.05
C ARG A 147 -10.13 4.27 0.01
N GLN A 148 -10.53 3.62 -1.08
CA GLN A 148 -11.85 3.00 -1.20
C GLN A 148 -12.07 1.94 -0.12
N LEU A 149 -11.03 1.18 0.27
CA LEU A 149 -11.07 0.20 1.36
C LEU A 149 -11.03 0.83 2.77
N GLY A 150 -10.78 2.13 2.88
CA GLY A 150 -10.76 2.87 4.15
C GLY A 150 -9.38 3.11 4.74
N ALA A 151 -8.30 2.73 4.05
CA ALA A 151 -6.94 3.07 4.47
C ALA A 151 -6.68 4.57 4.30
N ARG A 152 -5.79 5.14 5.13
CA ARG A 152 -5.52 6.58 5.13
C ARG A 152 -4.13 6.89 4.59
N ARG A 153 -4.02 7.91 3.74
CA ARG A 153 -2.71 8.42 3.31
C ARG A 153 -2.06 9.20 4.45
N GLY A 154 -0.78 8.95 4.73
CA GLY A 154 -0.08 9.59 5.84
C GLY A 154 -0.53 9.02 7.18
N THR A 155 -1.20 9.79 8.02
CA THR A 155 -1.50 9.41 9.42
C THR A 155 -2.92 8.87 9.60
N TRP A 156 -3.10 8.01 10.61
CA TRP A 156 -4.42 7.61 11.08
C TRP A 156 -4.88 8.55 12.18
N GLU A 157 -5.82 9.43 11.86
CA GLU A 157 -6.48 10.27 12.86
C GLU A 157 -7.62 9.49 13.51
N ASP A 158 -7.48 9.21 14.80
CA ASP A 158 -8.60 8.75 15.63
C ASP A 158 -9.61 9.91 15.68
N GLN A 159 -10.69 9.80 14.90
CA GLN A 159 -11.64 10.87 14.57
C GLN A 159 -11.86 11.89 15.71
N ARG A 160 -11.31 13.09 15.54
CA ARG A 160 -11.89 14.32 16.08
C ARG A 160 -12.13 15.26 14.93
N GLY A 161 -13.34 15.21 14.37
CA GLY A 161 -13.77 16.17 13.35
C GLY A 161 -14.40 15.47 12.16
N THR A 162 -15.72 15.51 12.12
CA THR A 162 -16.54 15.30 10.92
C THR A 162 -16.04 16.22 9.81
N ASN A 163 -15.88 15.67 8.60
CA ASN A 163 -15.50 16.30 7.31
C ASN A 163 -14.10 15.95 6.80
N ALA A 164 -13.86 14.67 6.52
CA ALA A 164 -12.96 14.32 5.42
C ALA A 164 -13.76 14.45 4.12
N GLN A 165 -13.57 15.53 3.36
CA GLN A 165 -14.11 15.60 2.00
C GLN A 165 -13.55 14.42 1.21
N PRO A 166 -14.39 13.66 0.48
CA PRO A 166 -13.88 12.73 -0.51
C PRO A 166 -13.26 13.58 -1.62
N GLU A 167 -11.94 13.56 -1.75
CA GLU A 167 -11.30 14.04 -2.97
C GLU A 167 -11.69 13.10 -4.11
N ASP A 168 -12.73 13.52 -4.81
CA ASP A 168 -13.52 12.81 -5.81
C ASP A 168 -12.76 12.67 -7.14
N ARG A 169 -11.58 12.04 -7.12
CA ARG A 169 -10.74 11.79 -8.31
C ARG A 169 -10.51 10.31 -8.62
N CYS A 170 -11.00 9.41 -7.76
CA CYS A 170 -10.77 7.98 -7.96
C CYS A 170 -11.60 7.34 -9.06
N GLU A 171 -12.67 7.99 -9.51
CA GLU A 171 -13.53 7.46 -10.57
C GLU A 171 -12.86 7.47 -11.94
N ASP A 172 -12.02 8.48 -12.22
CA ASP A 172 -11.30 8.61 -13.49
C ASP A 172 -10.17 7.58 -13.62
N HIS A 173 -9.48 7.28 -12.51
CA HIS A 173 -8.39 6.27 -12.50
C HIS A 173 -8.92 4.84 -12.58
N ALA A 174 -10.07 4.55 -11.97
CA ALA A 174 -10.73 3.25 -12.08
C ALA A 174 -11.11 2.90 -13.54
N ARG A 175 -11.40 3.91 -14.38
CA ARG A 175 -11.67 3.71 -15.81
C ARG A 175 -10.40 3.38 -16.61
N ALA A 176 -9.27 4.01 -16.29
CA ALA A 176 -7.99 3.74 -16.95
C ALA A 176 -7.46 2.33 -16.64
N ALA A 177 -7.57 1.88 -15.39
CA ALA A 177 -7.12 0.55 -14.95
C ALA A 177 -7.91 -0.61 -15.60
N MET A 178 -9.13 -0.35 -16.06
CA MET A 178 -10.01 -1.35 -16.69
C MET A 178 -9.90 -1.39 -18.22
N GLY A 179 -8.92 -0.69 -18.82
CA GLY A 179 -8.66 -0.74 -20.27
C GLY A 179 -9.79 -0.16 -21.12
N GLY A 180 -10.21 1.07 -20.83
CA GLY A 180 -11.21 1.77 -21.63
C GLY A 180 -10.76 1.99 -23.08
N LEU A 181 -11.43 1.30 -24.01
CA LEU A 181 -11.59 1.67 -25.42
C LEU A 181 -12.21 3.07 -25.58
#